data_AF-A0A1F3D3S2-F1
#
_entry.id   AF-A0A1F3D3S2-F1
#
_cell.length_a   1.000
_cell.length_b   1.000
_cell.length_c   1.000
_cell.angle_alpha   90.00
_cell.angle_beta   90.00
_cell.angle_gamma   90.00
#
_symmetry.space_group_name_H-M   'P 1'
#
loop_
_entity.id
_entity.type
_entity.pdbx_description
1 polymer ?
#
loop_
_entity_poly.entity_id
_entity_poly.type
_entity_poly.pdbx_seq_one_letter_code
_entity_poly.pdbx_strand_id
1 'polypeptide(L)'
;MDKNNSLIKYTPQSIERVGKQLSIIGKLIKVEEILIPYRKKDKWGYCKPDKTIVIPCIYDFAYRFKEGYARVEKNGKYGFINKEGKELTPFYDIAYSFSEGYAPVKKNGKWGFINKSGVEYWED
;
A
#
# COMPACT_ATOMS: atom_id res chain seq x y z
N MET A 1 -19.75 32.52 -43.30
CA MET A 1 -20.30 31.17 -43.07
C MET A 1 -19.10 30.26 -42.91
N ASP A 2 -18.74 29.67 -41.76
CA ASP A 2 -19.38 29.58 -40.44
C ASP A 2 -18.32 29.65 -39.33
N LYS A 3 -18.52 30.55 -38.36
CA LYS A 3 -17.74 30.64 -37.12
C LYS A 3 -18.55 30.03 -35.98
N ASN A 4 -18.67 28.71 -35.93
CA ASN A 4 -19.31 28.01 -34.81
C ASN A 4 -18.31 27.10 -34.11
N ASN A 5 -17.31 27.73 -33.46
CA ASN A 5 -16.65 27.09 -32.33
C ASN A 5 -17.38 27.53 -31.07
N SER A 6 -18.53 26.91 -30.81
CA SER A 6 -19.32 27.08 -29.59
C SER A 6 -18.57 26.44 -28.43
N LEU A 7 -17.59 27.18 -27.90
CA LEU A 7 -16.98 26.91 -26.59
C LEU A 7 -18.12 26.89 -25.57
N ILE A 8 -18.52 25.69 -25.16
CA ILE A 8 -19.48 25.48 -24.07
C ILE A 8 -18.88 26.15 -22.83
N LYS A 9 -19.41 27.31 -22.43
CA LYS A 9 -18.95 28.05 -21.26
C LYS A 9 -19.47 27.34 -20.01
N TYR A 10 -18.70 26.40 -19.49
CA TYR A 10 -18.99 25.81 -18.19
C TYR A 10 -18.81 26.85 -17.08
N THR A 11 -19.77 26.92 -16.16
CA THR A 11 -19.66 27.77 -14.97
C THR A 11 -18.68 27.13 -13.96
N PRO A 12 -18.02 27.93 -13.11
CA PRO A 12 -17.20 27.39 -12.02
C PRO A 12 -17.95 26.37 -11.16
N GLN A 13 -19.24 26.59 -10.90
CA GLN A 13 -20.07 25.66 -10.12
C GLN A 13 -20.30 24.31 -10.82
N SER A 14 -20.43 24.30 -12.16
CA SER A 14 -20.62 23.06 -12.91
C SER A 14 -19.33 22.25 -13.01
N ILE A 15 -18.17 22.91 -13.10
CA ILE A 15 -16.85 22.26 -13.03
C ILE A 15 -16.63 21.65 -11.64
N GLU A 16 -16.96 22.38 -10.57
CA GLU A 16 -16.84 21.88 -9.20
C GLU A 16 -17.75 20.66 -8.95
N ARG A 17 -18.99 20.71 -9.46
CA ARG A 17 -19.96 19.60 -9.33
C ARG A 17 -19.49 18.34 -10.05
N VAL A 18 -18.96 18.48 -11.27
CA VAL A 18 -18.38 17.35 -12.02
C VAL A 18 -17.13 16.81 -11.32
N GLY A 19 -16.26 17.67 -10.81
CA GLY A 19 -15.08 17.25 -10.04
C GLY A 19 -15.43 16.47 -8.77
N LYS A 20 -16.44 16.93 -8.02
CA LYS A 20 -17.00 16.19 -6.86
C LYS A 20 -17.59 14.85 -7.29
N GLN A 21 -18.33 14.79 -8.38
CA GLN A 21 -18.95 13.56 -8.88
C GLN A 21 -17.91 12.53 -9.36
N LEU A 22 -16.84 12.97 -10.03
CA LEU A 22 -15.71 12.10 -10.42
C LEU A 22 -14.93 11.59 -9.20
N SER A 23 -14.72 12.44 -8.17
CA SER A 23 -14.13 12.03 -6.89
C SER A 23 -14.98 10.98 -6.17
N ILE A 24 -16.32 11.15 -6.17
CA ILE A 24 -17.28 10.20 -5.61
C ILE A 24 -17.23 8.88 -6.39
N ILE A 25 -17.24 8.91 -7.73
CA ILE A 25 -17.16 7.70 -8.57
C ILE A 25 -15.84 6.96 -8.34
N GLY A 26 -14.72 7.66 -8.19
CA GLY A 26 -13.41 7.06 -7.85
C GLY A 26 -13.33 6.48 -6.44
N LYS A 27 -14.25 6.84 -5.53
CA LYS A 27 -14.43 6.20 -4.22
C LYS A 27 -15.42 5.03 -4.27
N LEU A 28 -16.46 5.12 -5.09
CA LEU A 28 -17.52 4.09 -5.28
C LEU A 28 -17.02 2.90 -6.10
N ILE A 29 -16.24 3.16 -7.14
CA ILE A 29 -15.34 2.17 -7.71
C ILE A 29 -14.19 2.13 -6.71
N LYS A 30 -14.10 1.11 -5.86
CA LYS A 30 -12.89 0.87 -5.05
C LYS A 30 -11.73 0.60 -6.02
N VAL A 31 -11.17 1.64 -6.62
CA VAL A 31 -9.86 1.57 -7.22
C VAL A 31 -8.94 1.43 -6.02
N GLU A 32 -8.71 0.19 -5.60
CA GLU A 32 -7.75 -0.06 -4.55
C GLU A 32 -6.46 0.64 -4.94
N GLU A 33 -5.98 1.57 -4.13
CA GLU A 33 -4.72 2.23 -4.42
C GLU A 33 -3.65 1.14 -4.56
N ILE A 34 -3.17 0.96 -5.79
CA ILE A 34 -2.17 -0.05 -6.14
C ILE A 34 -0.83 0.58 -5.80
N LEU A 35 -0.23 0.11 -4.71
CA LEU A 35 1.15 0.40 -4.38
C LEU A 35 2.04 -0.70 -4.94
N ILE A 36 3.01 -0.29 -5.76
CA ILE A 36 3.93 -1.17 -6.45
C ILE A 36 5.30 -1.06 -5.75
N PRO A 37 5.96 -2.19 -5.43
CA PRO A 37 7.33 -2.16 -4.94
C PRO A 37 8.23 -1.41 -5.92
N TYR A 38 8.95 -0.41 -5.42
CA TYR A 38 9.81 0.46 -6.21
C TYR A 38 11.20 0.48 -5.59
N ARG A 39 12.21 0.20 -6.42
CA ARG A 39 13.61 0.22 -5.98
C ARG A 39 14.27 1.52 -6.44
N LYS A 40 14.89 2.22 -5.49
CA LYS A 40 15.74 3.39 -5.75
C LYS A 40 17.11 3.14 -5.14
N LYS A 41 18.15 3.11 -5.98
CA LYS A 41 19.50 2.64 -5.61
C LYS A 41 19.42 1.19 -5.08
N ASP A 42 19.88 0.97 -3.85
CA ASP A 42 19.95 -0.30 -3.16
C ASP A 42 18.74 -0.59 -2.27
N LYS A 43 17.85 0.38 -2.04
CA LYS A 43 16.69 0.25 -1.14
C LYS A 43 15.37 0.21 -1.89
N TRP A 44 14.40 -0.47 -1.28
CA TRP A 44 13.03 -0.60 -1.75
C TRP A 44 12.06 0.23 -0.92
N GLY A 45 11.04 0.74 -1.59
CA GLY A 45 9.87 1.40 -1.03
C GLY A 45 8.66 1.09 -1.91
N TYR A 46 7.65 1.96 -1.90
CA TYR A 46 6.45 1.78 -2.70
C TYR A 46 6.02 3.07 -3.37
N CYS A 47 5.60 2.96 -4.63
CA CYS A 47 5.07 4.07 -5.40
C CYS A 47 3.71 3.74 -6.01
N LYS A 48 2.98 4.79 -6.39
CA LYS A 48 1.82 4.68 -7.29
C LYS A 48 2.28 4.34 -8.72
N PRO A 49 1.39 3.94 -9.64
CA PRO A 49 1.75 3.61 -11.02
C PRO A 49 2.45 4.75 -11.78
N ASP A 50 2.18 6.00 -11.42
CA ASP A 50 2.83 7.21 -11.95
C ASP A 50 4.24 7.45 -11.39
N LYS A 51 4.75 6.54 -10.55
CA LYS A 51 6.05 6.60 -9.84
C LYS A 51 6.11 7.62 -8.69
N THR A 52 4.98 8.19 -8.28
CA THR A 52 4.90 8.98 -7.05
C THR A 52 5.21 8.08 -5.85
N ILE A 53 6.32 8.34 -5.15
CA ILE A 53 6.74 7.57 -3.98
C ILE A 53 5.79 7.87 -2.82
N VAL A 54 5.18 6.83 -2.25
CA VAL A 54 4.28 6.90 -1.09
C VAL A 54 5.00 6.40 0.17
N ILE A 55 5.70 5.28 0.04
CA ILE A 55 6.49 4.70 1.13
C ILE A 55 7.98 4.84 0.75
N PRO A 56 8.80 5.50 1.59
CA PRO A 56 10.21 5.75 1.30
C PRO A 56 11.01 4.49 0.95
N CYS A 57 12.02 4.64 0.09
CA CYS A 57 12.94 3.56 -0.25
C CYS A 57 13.97 3.37 0.87
N ILE A 58 13.58 2.63 1.93
CA ILE A 58 14.40 2.40 3.13
C ILE A 58 14.55 0.91 3.48
N TYR A 59 13.87 0.02 2.76
CA TYR A 59 13.87 -1.41 3.02
C TYR A 59 14.92 -2.13 2.16
N ASP A 60 15.49 -3.21 2.67
CA ASP A 60 16.38 -4.09 1.91
C ASP A 60 15.60 -4.89 0.86
N PHE A 61 14.38 -5.29 1.21
CA PHE A 61 13.42 -5.90 0.31
C PHE A 61 11.99 -5.45 0.62
N ALA A 62 11.18 -5.33 -0.43
CA ALA A 62 9.77 -4.99 -0.34
C ALA A 62 8.94 -5.96 -1.17
N TYR A 63 7.99 -6.66 -0.53
CA TYR A 63 7.11 -7.61 -1.20
C TYR A 63 5.78 -6.95 -1.58
N ARG A 64 5.03 -7.57 -2.50
CA ARG A 64 3.71 -7.08 -2.88
C ARG A 64 2.76 -7.11 -1.68
N PHE A 65 1.84 -6.15 -1.63
CA PHE A 65 0.75 -6.17 -0.67
C PHE A 65 -0.10 -7.44 -0.85
N LYS A 66 -0.41 -8.11 0.27
CA LYS A 66 -1.39 -9.17 0.38
C LYS A 66 -2.31 -8.85 1.55
N GLU A 67 -3.60 -8.89 1.29
CA GLU A 67 -4.64 -8.66 2.31
C GLU A 67 -4.47 -7.35 3.12
N GLY A 68 -3.97 -6.29 2.45
CA GLY A 68 -3.78 -4.97 3.06
C GLY A 68 -2.39 -4.72 3.64
N TYR A 69 -1.54 -5.74 3.75
CA TYR A 69 -0.20 -5.63 4.34
C TYR A 69 0.88 -6.08 3.38
N ALA A 70 2.03 -5.43 3.42
CA ALA A 70 3.22 -5.86 2.71
C ALA A 70 4.28 -6.35 3.70
N ARG A 71 4.85 -7.52 3.42
CA ARG A 71 6.09 -7.96 4.07
C ARG A 71 7.23 -7.09 3.57
N VAL A 72 8.09 -6.64 4.47
CA VAL A 72 9.31 -5.87 4.16
C VAL A 72 10.49 -6.43 4.94
N GLU A 73 11.70 -6.27 4.41
CA GLU A 73 12.94 -6.59 5.11
C GLU A 73 13.71 -5.31 5.43
N LYS A 74 14.23 -5.21 6.66
CA LYS A 74 15.09 -4.11 7.09
C LYS A 74 16.14 -4.64 8.05
N ASN A 75 17.41 -4.41 7.74
CA ASN A 75 18.57 -4.86 8.50
C ASN A 75 18.55 -6.37 8.79
N GLY A 76 18.16 -7.18 7.79
CA GLY A 76 18.11 -8.64 7.92
C GLY A 76 16.96 -9.19 8.77
N LYS A 77 15.98 -8.35 9.14
CA LYS A 77 14.76 -8.75 9.84
C LYS A 77 13.53 -8.45 8.99
N TYR A 78 12.42 -9.12 9.25
CA TYR A 78 11.18 -9.00 8.46
C TYR A 78 10.04 -8.36 9.25
N GLY A 79 9.35 -7.40 8.65
CA GLY A 79 8.19 -6.74 9.25
C GLY A 79 7.01 -6.67 8.29
N PHE A 80 5.90 -6.12 8.78
CA PHE A 80 4.71 -5.87 7.98
C PHE A 80 4.35 -4.39 8.03
N ILE A 81 4.05 -3.81 6.87
CA ILE A 81 3.56 -2.44 6.77
C ILE A 81 2.22 -2.40 6.06
N ASN A 82 1.39 -1.44 6.46
CA ASN A 82 0.15 -1.12 5.75
C ASN A 82 0.42 -0.17 4.57
N LYS A 83 -0.65 0.26 3.86
CA LYS A 83 -0.52 1.12 2.66
C LYS A 83 -0.04 2.54 3.00
N GLU A 84 -0.17 2.97 4.25
CA GLU A 84 0.40 4.22 4.75
C GLU A 84 1.87 4.09 5.15
N GLY A 85 2.46 2.89 5.06
CA GLY A 85 3.83 2.62 5.48
C GLY A 85 4.01 2.46 6.99
N LYS A 86 2.91 2.37 7.75
CA LYS A 86 2.94 2.13 9.19
C LYS A 86 3.23 0.65 9.46
N GLU A 87 4.24 0.41 10.29
CA GLU A 87 4.60 -0.92 10.77
C GLU A 87 3.49 -1.48 11.68
N LEU A 88 3.13 -2.76 11.46
CA LEU A 88 2.12 -3.45 12.26
C LEU A 88 2.70 -3.89 13.62
N THR A 89 3.92 -4.42 13.62
CA THR A 89 4.64 -4.96 14.78
C THR A 89 6.16 -4.84 14.62
N PRO A 90 6.95 -5.06 15.69
CA PRO A 90 8.40 -5.20 15.58
C PRO A 90 8.82 -6.30 14.60
N PHE A 91 10.03 -6.17 14.04
CA PHE A 91 10.53 -7.09 13.02
C PHE A 91 10.95 -8.46 13.60
N TYR A 92 10.74 -9.50 12.80
CA TYR A 92 10.96 -10.93 13.06
C TYR A 92 12.25 -11.44 12.39
N ASP A 93 12.73 -12.61 12.81
CA ASP A 93 13.85 -13.29 12.15
C ASP A 93 13.45 -13.82 10.77
N ILE A 94 12.23 -14.36 10.69
CA ILE A 94 11.60 -14.82 9.46
C ILE A 94 10.13 -14.41 9.52
N ALA A 95 9.56 -13.99 8.39
CA ALA A 95 8.12 -13.81 8.26
C ALA A 95 7.67 -14.25 6.86
N TYR A 96 6.46 -14.76 6.71
CA TYR A 96 5.81 -15.00 5.42
C TYR A 96 4.70 -13.98 5.16
N SER A 97 4.21 -13.89 3.93
CA SER A 97 3.12 -12.95 3.62
C SER A 97 1.80 -13.39 4.25
N PHE A 98 0.92 -12.43 4.53
CA PHE A 98 -0.44 -12.72 4.96
C PHE A 98 -1.18 -13.61 3.96
N SER A 99 -1.92 -14.57 4.50
CA SER A 99 -2.86 -15.45 3.82
C SER A 99 -3.93 -15.87 4.81
N GLU A 100 -5.20 -15.81 4.42
CA GLU A 100 -6.35 -16.22 5.25
C GLU A 100 -6.41 -15.47 6.59
N GLY A 101 -5.95 -14.21 6.65
CA GLY A 101 -5.97 -13.41 7.86
C GLY A 101 -4.76 -13.55 8.79
N TYR A 102 -3.83 -14.46 8.50
CA TYR A 102 -2.66 -14.74 9.33
C TYR A 102 -1.36 -14.68 8.53
N ALA A 103 -0.25 -14.47 9.22
CA ALA A 103 1.08 -14.61 8.65
C ALA A 103 1.98 -15.41 9.60
N PRO A 104 2.65 -16.48 9.13
CA PRO A 104 3.63 -17.19 9.93
C PRO A 104 4.88 -16.33 10.16
N VAL A 105 5.39 -16.35 11.38
CA VAL A 105 6.56 -15.59 11.83
C VAL A 105 7.46 -16.43 12.70
N LYS A 106 8.76 -16.14 12.69
CA LYS A 106 9.76 -16.75 13.55
C LYS A 106 10.50 -15.69 14.34
N LYS A 107 10.60 -15.87 15.66
CA LYS A 107 11.30 -14.96 16.57
C LYS A 107 12.06 -15.76 17.61
N ASN A 108 13.35 -15.45 17.78
CA ASN A 108 14.22 -16.10 18.75
C ASN A 108 14.19 -17.64 18.64
N GLY A 109 14.15 -18.16 17.42
CA GLY A 109 14.11 -19.60 17.17
C GLY A 109 12.73 -20.25 17.21
N LYS A 110 11.69 -19.58 17.74
CA LYS A 110 10.32 -20.11 17.85
C LYS A 110 9.42 -19.65 16.70
N TRP A 111 8.56 -20.56 16.23
CA TRP A 111 7.53 -20.26 15.23
C TRP A 111 6.23 -19.81 15.90
N GLY A 112 5.46 -19.02 15.16
CA GLY A 112 4.16 -18.52 15.56
C GLY A 112 3.44 -17.87 14.38
N PHE A 113 2.33 -17.22 14.68
CA PHE A 113 1.51 -16.51 13.71
C PHE A 113 1.15 -15.13 14.24
N ILE A 114 1.01 -14.19 13.32
CA ILE A 114 0.42 -12.88 13.59
C ILE A 114 -0.87 -12.72 12.80
N ASN A 115 -1.90 -12.15 13.40
CA ASN A 115 -3.13 -11.79 12.69
C ASN A 115 -3.10 -10.33 12.21
N LYS A 116 -4.08 -9.95 11.39
CA LYS A 116 -4.20 -8.58 10.84
C LYS A 116 -4.37 -7.46 11.88
N SER A 117 -4.71 -7.80 13.12
CA SER A 117 -4.83 -6.85 14.23
C SER A 117 -3.52 -6.70 15.02
N GLY A 118 -2.46 -7.42 14.63
CA GLY A 118 -1.17 -7.39 15.31
C GLY A 118 -1.06 -8.33 16.51
N VAL A 119 -2.04 -9.21 16.75
CA VAL A 119 -1.98 -10.20 17.83
C VAL A 119 -1.10 -11.36 17.40
N GLU A 120 -0.15 -11.72 18.26
CA GLU A 120 0.80 -12.81 18.05
C GLU A 120 0.37 -14.08 18.81
N TYR A 121 0.53 -15.24 18.17
CA TYR A 121 0.26 -16.56 18.71
C TYR A 121 1.52 -17.40 18.53
N TRP A 122 2.06 -17.98 19.61
CA TRP A 122 3.33 -18.70 19.59
C TRP A 122 3.12 -20.17 19.88
N GLU A 123 3.94 -21.03 19.26
CA GLU A 123 4.05 -22.42 19.69
C GLU A 123 4.77 -22.48 21.05
N ASP A 124 4.22 -23.27 21.99
CA ASP A 124 4.79 -23.47 23.33
C ASP A 124 6.14 -24.22 23.28
#